data_AF-A0A7K8YBC8-F1
#
_entry.id   AF-A0A7K8YBC8-F1
#
_cell.length_a   1.000
_cell.length_b   1.000
_cell.length_c   1.000
_cell.angle_alpha   90.00
_cell.angle_beta   90.00
_cell.angle_gamma   90.00
#
_symmetry.space_group_name_H-M   'P 1'
#
loop_
_entity.id
_entity.type
_entity.pdbx_description
1 polymer ?
#
loop_
_entity_poly.entity_id
_entity_poly.type
_entity_poly.pdbx_seq_one_letter_code
_entity_poly.pdbx_strand_id
1 'polypeptide(L)' 'SAHSQYPCLVPSMAVGVEDATSSANITLRVRPHVTIGTLKEQVFQEFGFHPRVQRWIIGQCLCTDGRSVG' A
#
# COMPACT_ATOMS: atom_id res chain seq x y z
N SER A 1 -28.33 -18.74 -15.22
CA SER A 1 -27.85 -17.35 -15.37
C SER A 1 -27.05 -16.96 -14.15
N ALA A 2 -25.73 -17.16 -14.19
CA ALA A 2 -24.84 -16.82 -13.09
C ALA A 2 -24.34 -15.38 -13.31
N HIS A 3 -25.06 -14.41 -12.75
CA HIS A 3 -24.50 -13.06 -12.60
C HIS A 3 -23.46 -13.18 -11.50
N SER A 4 -22.21 -13.40 -11.89
CA SER A 4 -21.05 -13.44 -10.99
C SER A 4 -20.86 -12.03 -10.43
N GLN A 5 -21.60 -11.75 -9.36
CA GLN A 5 -21.42 -10.55 -8.57
C GLN A 5 -20.20 -10.80 -7.70
N TYR A 6 -19.01 -10.67 -8.28
CA TYR A 6 -17.86 -10.30 -7.48
C TYR A 6 -18.27 -9.00 -6.78
N PRO A 7 -18.33 -8.95 -5.43
CA PRO A 7 -18.49 -7.67 -4.77
C PRO A 7 -17.42 -6.74 -5.33
N CYS A 8 -17.73 -5.46 -5.51
CA CYS A 8 -16.77 -4.43 -5.85
C CYS A 8 -15.74 -4.36 -4.71
N LEU A 9 -14.82 -5.33 -4.67
CA LEU A 9 -13.82 -5.48 -3.64
C LEU A 9 -12.86 -4.33 -3.89
N VAL A 10 -12.90 -3.34 -3.01
CA VAL A 10 -11.82 -2.36 -2.91
C VAL A 10 -10.51 -3.17 -2.86
N PRO A 11 -9.58 -2.96 -3.81
CA PRO A 11 -8.35 -3.72 -3.82
C PRO A 11 -7.64 -3.55 -2.47
N SER A 12 -7.21 -4.67 -1.88
CA SER A 12 -6.41 -4.67 -0.66
C SER A 12 -5.00 -5.15 -0.95
N MET A 13 -4.03 -4.56 -0.27
CA MET A 13 -2.63 -4.96 -0.30
C MET A 13 -2.24 -5.48 1.08
N ALA A 14 -1.66 -6.68 1.12
CA ALA A 14 -0.91 -7.13 2.27
C ALA A 14 0.45 -6.42 2.28
N VAL A 15 0.77 -5.75 3.39
CA VAL A 15 2.01 -4.98 3.52
C VAL A 15 2.76 -5.44 4.76
N GLY A 16 4.02 -5.85 4.55
CA GLY A 16 4.99 -6.02 5.62
C GLY A 16 5.57 -4.67 6.01
N VAL A 17 5.60 -4.39 7.30
CA VAL A 17 6.24 -3.21 7.89
C VAL A 17 7.37 -3.69 8.76
N GLU A 18 8.57 -3.16 8.54
CA GLU A 18 9.76 -3.49 9.30
C GLU A 18 10.42 -2.20 9.78
N ASP A 19 10.88 -2.20 11.03
CA ASP A 19 11.75 -1.16 11.59
C ASP A 19 13.02 -1.77 12.21
N ALA A 20 13.80 -0.97 12.94
CA ALA A 20 15.07 -1.42 13.54
C ALA A 20 14.91 -2.52 14.61
N THR A 21 13.70 -2.73 15.13
CA THR A 21 13.40 -3.54 16.32
C THR A 21 12.26 -4.53 16.13
N SER A 22 11.37 -4.32 15.17
CA SER A 22 10.16 -5.13 15.01
C SER A 22 9.67 -5.22 13.56
N SER A 23 8.81 -6.22 13.32
CA SER A 23 8.12 -6.44 12.06
C SER A 23 6.64 -6.74 12.30
N ALA A 24 5.77 -6.22 11.44
CA ALA A 24 4.33 -6.48 11.47
C ALA A 24 3.76 -6.64 10.06
N ASN A 25 2.58 -7.25 9.96
CA ASN A 25 1.79 -7.27 8.74
C ASN A 25 0.53 -6.44 8.91
N ILE A 26 0.17 -5.68 7.87
CA ILE A 26 -1.06 -4.91 7.81
C ILE A 26 -1.78 -5.18 6.49
N THR A 27 -3.10 -4.94 6.48
CA THR A 27 -3.89 -4.92 5.26
C THR A 27 -4.27 -3.49 4.94
N LEU A 28 -3.76 -2.96 3.83
CA LEU A 28 -4.11 -1.62 3.34
C LEU A 28 -5.16 -1.72 2.25
N ARG A 29 -6.23 -0.94 2.37
CA ARG A 29 -7.17 -0.74 1.26
C ARG A 29 -6.57 0.30 0.32
N VAL A 30 -6.34 -0.09 -0.93
CA VAL A 30 -5.74 0.80 -1.93
C VAL A 30 -6.71 1.05 -3.07
N ARG A 31 -6.68 2.27 -3.61
CA ARG A 31 -7.38 2.54 -4.86
C ARG A 31 -6.54 1.99 -6.02
N PRO A 32 -7.17 1.50 -7.10
CA PRO A 32 -6.44 1.16 -8.33
C PRO A 32 -5.61 2.35 -8.82
N HIS A 33 -4.44 2.07 -9.42
CA HIS A 33 -3.60 3.07 -10.10
C HIS A 33 -3.10 4.23 -9.21
N VAL A 34 -3.07 4.07 -7.89
CA VAL A 34 -2.44 5.06 -7.01
C VAL A 34 -0.93 5.07 -7.19
N THR A 35 -0.33 6.24 -7.04
CA THR A 35 1.12 6.37 -7.00
C THR A 35 1.65 6.03 -5.61
N ILE A 36 2.93 5.65 -5.51
CA ILE A 36 3.60 5.41 -4.22
C ILE A 36 3.56 6.66 -3.34
N GLY A 37 3.69 7.86 -3.91
CA GLY A 37 3.51 9.10 -3.16
C GLY A 37 2.12 9.20 -2.52
N THR A 38 1.06 8.86 -3.26
CA THR A 38 -0.32 8.86 -2.74
C THR A 38 -0.50 7.80 -1.65
N LEU A 39 0.11 6.63 -1.82
CA LEU A 39 0.09 5.56 -0.81
C LEU A 39 0.81 5.98 0.48
N LYS A 40 1.94 6.69 0.36
CA LYS A 40 2.66 7.23 1.53
C LYS A 40 1.81 8.21 2.32
N GLU A 41 1.13 9.13 1.63
CA GLU A 41 0.20 10.06 2.29
C GLU A 41 -0.93 9.32 3.01
N GLN A 42 -1.50 8.29 2.39
CA GLN A 42 -2.52 7.47 3.04
C GLN A 42 -1.99 6.81 4.33
N VAL A 43 -0.82 6.18 4.28
CA VAL A 43 -0.20 5.56 5.47
C VAL A 43 0.14 6.60 6.54
N PHE A 44 0.52 7.81 6.15
CA PHE A 44 0.73 8.88 7.10
C PHE A 44 -0.57 9.28 7.81
N GLN A 45 -1.69 9.40 7.08
CA GLN A 45 -2.99 9.74 7.68
C GLN A 45 -3.52 8.63 8.60
N GLU A 46 -3.31 7.36 8.24
CA GLU A 46 -3.88 6.22 8.97
C GLU A 46 -3.00 5.75 10.15
N PHE A 47 -1.67 5.86 10.02
CA PHE A 47 -0.72 5.31 11.01
C PHE A 47 0.32 6.32 11.52
N GLY A 48 0.39 7.53 10.96
CA GLY A 48 1.29 8.59 11.44
C GLY A 48 2.75 8.49 10.96
N PHE A 49 3.11 7.52 10.13
CA PHE A 49 4.46 7.41 9.59
C PHE A 49 4.72 8.50 8.54
N HIS A 50 5.58 9.47 8.81
CA HIS A 50 5.82 10.59 7.89
C HIS A 50 6.33 10.10 6.51
N PRO A 51 5.86 10.63 5.37
CA PRO A 51 6.22 10.14 4.03
C PRO A 51 7.74 10.04 3.77
N ARG A 52 8.52 10.94 4.37
CA ARG A 52 9.99 10.96 4.29
C ARG A 52 10.69 9.74 4.90
N VAL A 53 10.08 9.07 5.88
CA VAL A 53 10.65 7.86 6.51
C VAL A 53 10.14 6.57 5.88
N GLN A 54 9.13 6.64 5.02
CA GLN A 54 8.56 5.48 4.34
C GLN A 54 9.39 5.06 3.13
N ARG A 55 9.88 3.82 3.13
CA ARG A 55 10.58 3.19 2.00
C ARG A 55 9.79 1.98 1.52
N TRP A 56 9.30 2.05 0.29
CA TRP A 56 8.41 1.02 -0.27
C TRP A 56 9.17 0.07 -1.16
N ILE A 57 9.06 -1.22 -0.88
CA ILE A 57 9.64 -2.30 -1.69
C ILE A 57 8.48 -3.11 -2.28
N ILE A 58 8.37 -3.15 -3.61
CA ILE A 58 7.34 -3.94 -4.31
C ILE A 58 8.03 -4.78 -5.39
N GLY A 59 7.90 -6.10 -5.28
CA GLY A 59 8.57 -7.04 -6.18
C GLY A 59 10.09 -6.89 -6.14
N GLN A 60 10.67 -6.75 -4.94
CA GLN A 60 12.10 -6.54 -4.71
C GLN A 60 12.68 -5.22 -5.24
N CYS A 61 11.84 -4.31 -5.75
CA CYS A 61 12.25 -3.01 -6.25
C CYS A 61 11.91 -1.90 -5.25
N LEU A 62 12.90 -1.06 -4.90
CA LEU A 62 12.68 0.16 -4.14
C LEU A 62 11.93 1.18 -5.00
N CYS A 63 10.77 1.60 -4.54
CA CYS A 63 9.87 2.42 -5.34
C CYS A 63 10.05 3.92 -5.07
N THR A 64 10.01 4.70 -6.14
CA THR A 64 9.93 6.17 -6.10
C THR A 64 8.47 6.63 -6.17
N ASP A 65 8.21 7.86 -5.72
CA ASP A 65 6.85 8.37 -5.53
C ASP A 65 5.99 8.37 -6.80
N GLY A 66 6.60 8.54 -7.99
CA GLY A 66 5.89 8.53 -9.28
C GLY A 66 5.51 7.15 -9.83
N ARG A 67 5.99 6.04 -9.23
CA ARG A 67 5.60 4.69 -9.67
C ARG A 67 4.15 4.44 -9.27
N SER A 68 3.34 3.92 -10.19
CA SER A 68 1.99 3.43 -9.89
C SER A 68 2.04 2.05 -9.25
N VAL A 69 1.12 1.79 -8.32
CA VAL A 69 0.82 0.45 -7.80
C VAL A 69 -0.01 -0.26 -8.87
N GLY A 70 0.67 -1.04 -9.71
CA GLY A 70 0.11 -1.77 -10.84
C GLY A 70 1.17 -2.67 -11.48
#